data_AF-A0A8J3HTY4-F1
#
_entry.id   AF-A0A8J3HTY4-F1
#
_cell.length_a   1.000
_cell.length_b   1.000
_cell.length_c   1.000
_cell.angle_alpha   90.00
_cell.angle_beta   90.00
_cell.angle_gamma   90.00
#
_symmetry.space_group_name_H-M   'P 1'
#
loop_
_entity.id
_entity.type
_entity.pdbx_description
1 polymer ?
#
loop_
_entity_poly.entity_id
_entity_poly.type
_entity_poly.pdbx_seq_one_letter_code
_entity_poly.pdbx_strand_id
1 'polypeptide(L)'
;MPTNRRAAQLLAATCTALEDAVMRHMPAGPYRDFTAWAYSADNPRRHEYLQSSGVIQLVTMTTGLLTGLVEEDDWPVLLHFAGLMNCYQVFEVVSDNLAIGLGSPRLGAPQRERLDLVTAVNRAMLQAITPGNRTPAMLLLAGPAREAARHASGFDLSLARAKHAGMAEEYARHVAGAGRTAPMLDELEYGVWSALIGNIESCRDLVDALAGTDTAVIVRQGLADRYRAADRTLRATHLSRLELAVLGEHSILVTPTLAFFIGVLCEALVPAPGYLRALGDGTLADLYADAAVLVRLQNDIGSRLLRLPALQQNSLIQRLAVACAQNGASTAEDALGVLATATTSSSPEPDPLFTRLQKDIDNAESNLALWHMRRAGDAEGALRALADSLTYYAGLYAQHSARLANGLGELDERTGDRRAGTIVDRFVRFHERMYAHRHTDPIGEYAV
;
A
#
# COMPACT_ATOMS: atom_id res chain seq x y z
N MET A 1 -17.27 14.99 5.10
CA MET A 1 -17.73 14.53 6.44
C MET A 1 -18.39 13.17 6.27
N PRO A 2 -17.97 12.13 7.02
CA PRO A 2 -18.61 10.81 6.91
C PRO A 2 -20.08 10.90 7.35
N THR A 3 -20.99 10.44 6.49
CA THR A 3 -22.44 10.40 6.76
C THR A 3 -22.84 9.25 7.71
N ASN A 4 -21.89 8.40 8.09
CA ASN A 4 -22.09 7.22 8.93
C ASN A 4 -21.41 7.39 10.30
N ARG A 5 -22.16 7.19 11.40
CA ARG A 5 -21.68 7.24 12.79
C ARG A 5 -20.43 6.38 13.02
N ARG A 6 -20.41 5.16 12.47
CA ARG A 6 -19.27 4.23 12.62
C ARG A 6 -18.00 4.75 11.94
N ALA A 7 -18.13 5.36 10.77
CA ALA A 7 -17.00 5.98 10.08
C ALA A 7 -16.45 7.19 10.85
N ALA A 8 -17.31 7.99 11.48
CA ALA A 8 -16.88 9.10 12.32
C ALA A 8 -16.11 8.61 13.58
N GLN A 9 -16.62 7.56 14.23
CA GLN A 9 -15.94 6.95 15.39
C GLN A 9 -14.59 6.35 14.99
N LEU A 10 -14.52 5.65 13.86
CA LEU A 10 -13.27 5.08 13.38
C LEU A 10 -12.27 6.15 12.93
N LEU A 11 -12.72 7.24 12.32
CA LEU A 11 -11.84 8.37 12.01
C LEU A 11 -11.21 8.95 13.29
N ALA A 12 -12.01 9.14 14.34
CA ALA A 12 -11.52 9.62 15.62
C ALA A 12 -10.52 8.65 16.26
N ALA A 13 -10.82 7.34 16.26
CA ALA A 13 -9.92 6.31 16.78
C ALA A 13 -8.60 6.25 16.01
N THR A 14 -8.64 6.31 14.67
CA THR A 14 -7.42 6.34 13.83
C THR A 14 -6.57 7.57 14.10
N CYS A 15 -7.18 8.77 14.20
CA CYS A 15 -6.42 9.99 14.49
C CYS A 15 -5.79 9.94 15.89
N THR A 16 -6.52 9.42 16.88
CA THR A 16 -5.99 9.23 18.25
C THR A 16 -4.80 8.27 18.24
N ALA A 17 -4.93 7.13 17.56
CA ALA A 17 -3.85 6.15 17.44
C ALA A 17 -2.62 6.74 16.74
N LEU A 18 -2.81 7.55 15.70
CA LEU A 18 -1.73 8.26 15.00
C LEU A 18 -1.04 9.28 15.91
N GLU A 19 -1.80 10.14 16.59
CA GLU A 19 -1.23 11.12 17.52
C GLU A 19 -0.44 10.44 18.65
N ASP A 20 -1.00 9.38 19.24
CA ASP A 20 -0.32 8.59 20.27
C ASP A 20 0.97 7.94 19.75
N ALA A 21 0.93 7.34 18.56
CA ALA A 21 2.11 6.71 17.95
C ALA A 21 3.18 7.74 17.59
N VAL A 22 2.80 8.91 17.05
CA VAL A 22 3.72 10.02 16.77
C VAL A 22 4.41 10.45 18.06
N MET A 23 3.65 10.69 19.12
CA MET A 23 4.20 11.19 20.38
C MET A 23 5.05 10.17 21.12
N ARG A 24 4.69 8.88 21.05
CA ARG A 24 5.38 7.78 21.72
C ARG A 24 6.66 7.35 21.00
N HIS A 25 6.59 7.22 19.67
CA HIS A 25 7.60 6.50 18.91
C HIS A 25 8.54 7.40 18.11
N MET A 26 8.05 8.54 17.62
CA MET A 26 8.93 9.43 16.85
C MET A 26 9.89 10.19 17.76
N PRO A 27 11.17 10.32 17.36
CA PRO A 27 12.13 11.16 18.07
C PRO A 27 11.64 12.61 18.19
N ALA A 28 11.97 13.27 19.30
CA ALA A 28 11.66 14.68 19.47
C ALA A 28 12.36 15.54 18.40
N GLY A 29 11.59 16.42 17.75
CA GLY A 29 12.10 17.34 16.74
C GLY A 29 10.98 17.95 15.89
N PRO A 30 11.32 18.89 14.99
CA PRO A 30 10.36 19.62 14.16
C PRO A 30 9.40 18.73 13.37
N TYR A 31 9.92 17.64 12.79
CA TYR A 31 9.10 16.73 11.99
C TYR A 31 8.02 16.03 12.82
N ARG A 32 8.35 15.53 14.02
CA ARG A 32 7.37 14.90 14.92
C ARG A 32 6.26 15.89 15.28
N ASP A 33 6.65 17.10 15.68
CA ASP A 33 5.71 18.11 16.15
C ASP A 33 4.82 18.60 14.99
N PHE A 34 5.35 18.64 13.76
CA PHE A 34 4.59 18.85 12.53
C PHE A 34 3.58 17.72 12.27
N THR A 35 4.02 16.46 12.31
CA THR A 35 3.13 15.30 12.09
C THR A 35 2.01 15.25 13.14
N ALA A 36 2.33 15.50 14.42
CA ALA A 36 1.33 15.55 15.49
C ALA A 36 0.30 16.67 15.24
N TRP A 37 0.78 17.88 14.93
CA TRP A 37 -0.11 18.99 14.59
C TRP A 37 -0.97 18.69 13.36
N ALA A 38 -0.41 18.05 12.34
CA ALA A 38 -1.11 17.79 11.08
C ALA A 38 -2.35 16.90 11.27
N TYR A 39 -2.32 15.96 12.23
CA TYR A 39 -3.48 15.14 12.62
C TYR A 39 -4.41 15.80 13.65
N SER A 40 -3.94 16.83 14.35
CA SER A 40 -4.70 17.51 15.41
C SER A 40 -5.91 18.30 14.89
N ALA A 41 -6.84 18.61 15.79
CA ALA A 41 -7.96 19.50 15.50
C ALA A 41 -7.56 20.96 15.26
N ASP A 42 -6.35 21.36 15.68
CA ASP A 42 -5.84 22.73 15.53
C ASP A 42 -5.33 23.03 14.11
N ASN A 43 -5.22 22.01 13.25
CA ASN A 43 -4.86 22.18 11.85
C ASN A 43 -6.10 22.65 11.02
N PRO A 44 -6.12 23.89 10.49
CA PRO A 44 -7.25 24.38 9.69
C PRO A 44 -7.44 23.62 8.37
N ARG A 45 -6.38 22.95 7.88
CA ARG A 45 -6.38 22.11 6.68
C ARG A 45 -6.38 20.62 7.00
N ARG A 46 -6.76 20.23 8.22
CA ARG A 46 -6.75 18.83 8.69
C ARG A 46 -7.40 17.87 7.70
N HIS A 47 -8.57 18.22 7.15
CA HIS A 47 -9.28 17.34 6.22
C HIS A 47 -8.47 17.04 4.95
N GLU A 48 -7.79 18.05 4.40
CA GLU A 48 -6.93 17.89 3.24
C GLU A 48 -5.72 17.00 3.55
N TYR A 49 -5.11 17.17 4.73
CA TYR A 49 -4.02 16.32 5.18
C TYR A 49 -4.45 14.86 5.38
N LEU A 50 -5.61 14.63 5.99
CA LEU A 50 -6.19 13.30 6.17
C LEU A 50 -6.51 12.62 4.83
N GLN A 51 -6.90 13.40 3.81
CA GLN A 51 -7.09 12.89 2.46
C GLN A 51 -5.74 12.51 1.82
N SER A 52 -4.76 13.41 1.85
CA SER A 52 -3.45 13.19 1.20
C SER A 52 -2.60 12.11 1.87
N SER A 53 -2.79 11.89 3.17
CA SER A 53 -2.14 10.79 3.92
C SER A 53 -2.90 9.46 3.85
N GLY A 54 -4.01 9.40 3.10
CA GLY A 54 -4.79 8.18 2.91
C GLY A 54 -5.71 7.81 4.07
N VAL A 55 -5.68 8.53 5.19
CA VAL A 55 -6.51 8.23 6.38
C VAL A 55 -7.99 8.13 6.05
N ILE A 56 -8.51 9.04 5.22
CA ILE A 56 -9.94 9.02 4.83
C ILE A 56 -10.29 7.73 4.08
N GLN A 57 -9.42 7.30 3.17
CA GLN A 57 -9.65 6.12 2.35
C GLN A 57 -9.48 4.83 3.16
N LEU A 58 -8.52 4.78 4.09
CA LEU A 58 -8.36 3.69 5.05
C LEU A 58 -9.56 3.57 5.99
N VAL A 59 -10.06 4.69 6.54
CA VAL A 59 -11.28 4.69 7.37
C VAL A 59 -12.49 4.21 6.56
N THR A 60 -12.60 4.63 5.29
CA THR A 60 -13.69 4.18 4.40
C THR A 60 -13.61 2.69 4.14
N MET A 61 -12.42 2.17 3.82
CA MET A 61 -12.16 0.74 3.65
C MET A 61 -12.54 -0.02 4.92
N THR A 62 -11.89 0.29 6.04
CA THR A 62 -12.04 -0.43 7.31
C THR A 62 -13.47 -0.36 7.85
N THR A 63 -14.18 0.76 7.68
CA THR A 63 -15.62 0.83 7.99
C THR A 63 -16.42 -0.12 7.10
N GLY A 64 -16.15 -0.13 5.79
CA GLY A 64 -16.81 -1.02 4.83
C GLY A 64 -16.56 -2.50 5.14
N LEU A 65 -15.35 -2.86 5.56
CA LEU A 65 -14.99 -4.22 5.99
C LEU A 65 -15.79 -4.64 7.22
N LEU A 66 -15.76 -3.82 8.28
CA LEU A 66 -16.15 -4.22 9.63
C LEU A 66 -17.62 -3.96 9.98
N THR A 67 -18.33 -3.14 9.21
CA THR A 67 -19.73 -2.78 9.53
C THR A 67 -20.63 -4.01 9.52
N GLY A 68 -21.40 -4.18 10.61
CA GLY A 68 -22.33 -5.30 10.80
C GLY A 68 -21.68 -6.65 11.17
N LEU A 69 -20.38 -6.68 11.52
CA LEU A 69 -19.68 -7.92 11.90
C LEU A 69 -19.47 -8.08 13.41
N VAL A 70 -19.83 -7.06 14.18
CA VAL A 70 -19.78 -7.05 15.65
C VAL A 70 -21.02 -6.35 16.20
N GLU A 71 -21.39 -6.74 17.41
CA GLU A 71 -22.42 -6.08 18.21
C GLU A 71 -21.93 -4.69 18.65
N GLU A 72 -22.86 -3.84 19.11
CA GLU A 72 -22.53 -2.47 19.54
C GLU A 72 -21.58 -2.45 20.75
N ASP A 73 -21.65 -3.45 21.62
CA ASP A 73 -20.82 -3.53 22.84
C ASP A 73 -19.35 -3.88 22.52
N ASP A 74 -19.10 -4.62 21.44
CA ASP A 74 -17.75 -5.00 20.99
C ASP A 74 -17.09 -3.90 20.12
N TRP A 75 -17.90 -2.96 19.61
CA TRP A 75 -17.44 -1.92 18.71
C TRP A 75 -16.28 -1.06 19.28
N PRO A 76 -16.30 -0.60 20.55
CA PRO A 76 -15.18 0.15 21.13
C PRO A 76 -13.85 -0.61 21.13
N VAL A 77 -13.89 -1.92 21.39
CA VAL A 77 -12.68 -2.76 21.38
C VAL A 77 -12.18 -2.94 19.95
N LEU A 78 -13.10 -3.18 19.00
CA LEU A 78 -12.75 -3.26 17.58
C LEU A 78 -12.15 -1.95 17.05
N LEU A 79 -12.65 -0.78 17.49
CA LEU A 79 -12.10 0.52 17.14
C LEU A 79 -10.64 0.68 17.58
N HIS A 80 -10.25 0.13 18.73
CA HIS A 80 -8.87 0.15 19.19
C HIS A 80 -7.96 -0.62 18.21
N PHE A 81 -8.30 -1.88 17.90
CA PHE A 81 -7.53 -2.68 16.95
C PHE A 81 -7.50 -2.07 15.54
N ALA A 82 -8.63 -1.55 15.07
CA ALA A 82 -8.71 -0.89 13.77
C ALA A 82 -7.88 0.41 13.72
N GLY A 83 -7.83 1.16 14.82
CA GLY A 83 -6.94 2.31 14.97
C GLY A 83 -5.47 1.94 14.83
N LEU A 84 -5.02 0.84 15.46
CA LEU A 84 -3.65 0.34 15.35
C LEU A 84 -3.29 -0.07 13.92
N MET A 85 -4.13 -0.87 13.25
CA MET A 85 -3.90 -1.28 11.86
C MET A 85 -3.87 -0.08 10.90
N ASN A 86 -4.83 0.84 11.03
CA ASN A 86 -4.85 2.03 10.19
C ASN A 86 -3.61 2.92 10.45
N CYS A 87 -3.19 3.07 11.72
CA CYS A 87 -1.99 3.82 12.07
C CYS A 87 -0.73 3.23 11.41
N TYR A 88 -0.53 1.91 11.51
CA TYR A 88 0.56 1.22 10.83
C TYR A 88 0.49 1.41 9.30
N GLN A 89 -0.68 1.21 8.69
CA GLN A 89 -0.86 1.38 7.25
C GLN A 89 -0.53 2.80 6.76
N VAL A 90 -0.86 3.83 7.53
CA VAL A 90 -0.50 5.23 7.21
C VAL A 90 1.02 5.44 7.25
N PHE A 91 1.71 4.86 8.23
CA PHE A 91 3.17 4.96 8.26
C PHE A 91 3.85 4.11 7.19
N GLU A 92 3.23 3.01 6.78
CA GLU A 92 3.74 2.18 5.71
C GLU A 92 3.73 2.89 4.35
N VAL A 93 2.80 3.82 4.12
CA VAL A 93 2.86 4.74 2.96
C VAL A 93 4.21 5.45 2.89
N VAL A 94 4.77 5.85 4.03
CA VAL A 94 6.05 6.57 4.07
C VAL A 94 7.20 5.68 3.60
N SER A 95 7.21 4.39 3.96
CA SER A 95 8.22 3.45 3.45
C SER A 95 7.99 3.08 1.99
N ASP A 96 6.73 2.94 1.54
CA ASP A 96 6.40 2.66 0.15
C ASP A 96 6.80 3.81 -0.78
N ASN A 97 6.60 5.05 -0.32
CA ASN A 97 7.04 6.27 -0.99
C ASN A 97 8.55 6.32 -1.25
N LEU A 98 9.38 5.72 -0.38
CA LEU A 98 10.82 5.61 -0.65
C LEU A 98 11.13 4.76 -1.89
N ALA A 99 10.24 3.86 -2.29
CA ALA A 99 10.40 3.02 -3.47
C ALA A 99 9.99 3.70 -4.78
N ILE A 100 9.35 4.88 -4.73
CA ILE A 100 9.06 5.69 -5.92
C ILE A 100 10.36 5.94 -6.69
N GLY A 101 10.34 5.79 -8.01
CA GLY A 101 11.50 5.93 -8.88
C GLY A 101 12.52 4.78 -8.83
N LEU A 102 12.29 3.72 -8.03
CA LEU A 102 13.19 2.56 -7.94
C LEU A 102 12.78 1.41 -8.87
N GLY A 103 11.65 1.51 -9.58
CA GLY A 103 11.19 0.51 -10.54
C GLY A 103 11.94 0.51 -11.87
N SER A 104 12.83 1.48 -12.10
CA SER A 104 13.68 1.55 -13.31
C SER A 104 14.81 0.52 -13.25
N PRO A 105 15.14 -0.17 -14.37
CA PRO A 105 16.30 -1.06 -14.42
C PRO A 105 17.64 -0.32 -14.35
N ARG A 106 17.65 1.01 -14.51
CA ARG A 106 18.84 1.85 -14.47
C ARG A 106 18.66 2.94 -13.42
N LEU A 107 19.30 2.73 -12.26
CA LEU A 107 19.26 3.67 -11.15
C LEU A 107 20.42 4.67 -11.23
N GLY A 108 20.15 5.94 -10.92
CA GLY A 108 21.19 6.94 -10.67
C GLY A 108 21.81 6.79 -9.28
N ALA A 109 22.77 7.65 -8.93
CA ALA A 109 23.39 7.61 -7.59
C ALA A 109 22.38 7.89 -6.46
N PRO A 110 21.50 8.91 -6.55
CA PRO A 110 20.49 9.16 -5.52
C PRO A 110 19.50 8.00 -5.35
N GLN A 111 19.08 7.38 -6.45
CA GLN A 111 18.18 6.21 -6.39
C GLN A 111 18.86 4.99 -5.75
N ARG A 112 20.16 4.78 -5.97
CA ARG A 112 20.91 3.71 -5.31
C ARG A 112 21.03 3.93 -3.80
N GLU A 113 21.33 5.15 -3.37
CA GLU A 113 21.36 5.49 -1.93
C GLU A 113 19.98 5.27 -1.30
N ARG A 114 18.90 5.68 -1.99
CA ARG A 114 17.54 5.42 -1.53
C ARG A 114 17.18 3.94 -1.50
N LEU A 115 17.63 3.14 -2.47
CA LEU A 115 17.46 1.69 -2.45
C LEU A 115 18.15 1.05 -1.23
N ASP A 116 19.34 1.53 -0.85
CA ASP A 116 20.02 1.05 0.35
C ASP A 116 19.30 1.46 1.63
N LEU A 117 18.69 2.66 1.67
CA LEU A 117 17.79 3.06 2.75
C LEU A 117 16.57 2.13 2.86
N VAL A 118 15.86 1.86 1.76
CA VAL A 118 14.72 0.92 1.74
C VAL A 118 15.13 -0.45 2.27
N THR A 119 16.26 -0.98 1.81
CA THR A 119 16.80 -2.25 2.31
C THR A 119 17.11 -2.20 3.82
N ALA A 120 17.67 -1.10 4.33
CA ALA A 120 17.93 -0.94 5.75
C ALA A 120 16.63 -0.92 6.58
N VAL A 121 15.60 -0.21 6.10
CA VAL A 121 14.27 -0.19 6.71
C VAL A 121 13.64 -1.58 6.72
N ASN A 122 13.67 -2.30 5.60
CA ASN A 122 13.14 -3.67 5.51
C ASN A 122 13.83 -4.62 6.50
N ARG A 123 15.17 -4.51 6.67
CA ARG A 123 15.90 -5.30 7.68
C ARG A 123 15.51 -4.91 9.11
N ALA A 124 15.35 -3.61 9.38
CA ALA A 124 14.94 -3.12 10.68
C ALA A 124 13.52 -3.59 11.05
N MET A 125 12.59 -3.57 10.08
CA MET A 125 11.25 -4.13 10.21
C MET A 125 11.28 -5.61 10.59
N LEU A 126 12.04 -6.43 9.84
CA LEU A 126 12.20 -7.85 10.12
C LEU A 126 12.75 -8.11 11.53
N GLN A 127 13.74 -7.32 11.95
CA GLN A 127 14.28 -7.41 13.30
C GLN A 127 13.25 -7.00 14.35
N ALA A 128 12.48 -5.95 14.11
CA ALA A 128 11.52 -5.43 15.07
C ALA A 128 10.35 -6.39 15.36
N ILE A 129 9.91 -7.15 14.35
CA ILE A 129 8.84 -8.15 14.49
C ILE A 129 9.35 -9.54 14.90
N THR A 130 10.68 -9.72 15.04
CA THR A 130 11.25 -11.00 15.50
C THR A 130 10.88 -11.24 16.97
N PRO A 131 10.32 -12.41 17.33
CA PRO A 131 9.95 -12.71 18.72
C PRO A 131 11.10 -12.47 19.71
N GLY A 132 10.81 -11.74 20.79
CA GLY A 132 11.78 -11.45 21.85
C GLY A 132 12.79 -10.33 21.55
N ASN A 133 12.86 -9.83 20.31
CA ASN A 133 13.70 -8.68 20.00
C ASN A 133 13.04 -7.38 20.49
N ARG A 134 13.73 -6.65 21.37
CA ARG A 134 13.27 -5.37 21.93
C ARG A 134 14.15 -4.19 21.53
N THR A 135 14.99 -4.35 20.51
CA THR A 135 15.87 -3.28 20.05
C THR A 135 15.01 -2.13 19.48
N PRO A 136 15.11 -0.90 20.03
CA PRO A 136 14.35 0.24 19.52
C PRO A 136 14.69 0.53 18.06
N ALA A 137 13.69 0.91 17.26
CA ALA A 137 13.84 1.24 15.85
C ALA A 137 14.85 2.36 15.61
N MET A 138 14.95 3.31 16.54
CA MET A 138 15.96 4.37 16.52
C MET A 138 17.40 3.82 16.47
N LEU A 139 17.68 2.70 17.16
CA LEU A 139 18.97 2.03 17.13
C LEU A 139 19.14 1.19 15.87
N LEU A 140 18.07 0.53 15.40
CA LEU A 140 18.08 -0.27 14.17
C LEU A 140 18.37 0.57 12.93
N LEU A 141 17.91 1.82 12.91
CA LEU A 141 18.11 2.78 11.82
C LEU A 141 19.23 3.80 12.10
N ALA A 142 20.09 3.55 13.09
CA ALA A 142 21.23 4.43 13.37
C ALA A 142 22.31 4.35 12.25
N GLY A 143 23.16 5.37 12.19
CA GLY A 143 24.30 5.38 11.26
C GLY A 143 23.89 5.60 9.79
N PRO A 144 24.33 4.76 8.84
CA PRO A 144 24.14 5.01 7.41
C PRO A 144 22.69 5.21 6.97
N ALA A 145 21.74 4.48 7.55
CA ALA A 145 20.32 4.64 7.22
C ALA A 145 19.79 6.02 7.62
N ARG A 146 20.20 6.53 8.79
CA ARG A 146 19.87 7.88 9.23
C ARG A 146 20.45 8.94 8.31
N GLU A 147 21.70 8.77 7.88
CA GLU A 147 22.34 9.71 6.95
C GLU A 147 21.67 9.70 5.58
N ALA A 148 21.37 8.52 5.02
CA ALA A 148 20.65 8.41 3.74
C ALA A 148 19.25 9.04 3.81
N ALA A 149 18.56 8.88 4.93
CA ALA A 149 17.24 9.48 5.13
C ALA A 149 17.26 11.02 5.14
N ARG A 150 18.38 11.67 5.48
CA ARG A 150 18.52 13.15 5.42
C ARG A 150 18.51 13.69 3.99
N HIS A 151 18.78 12.85 3.00
CA HIS A 151 18.74 13.23 1.59
C HIS A 151 17.45 12.80 0.89
N ALA A 152 16.57 12.08 1.58
CA ALA A 152 15.29 11.64 1.05
C ALA A 152 14.21 12.67 1.40
N SER A 153 13.76 13.43 0.41
CA SER A 153 12.63 14.35 0.57
C SER A 153 11.33 13.56 0.71
N GLY A 154 10.67 13.69 1.87
CA GLY A 154 9.35 13.10 2.09
C GLY A 154 8.24 13.78 1.28
N PHE A 155 8.50 14.96 0.71
CA PHE A 155 7.53 15.70 -0.11
C PHE A 155 7.64 15.26 -1.58
N ASP A 156 8.86 15.20 -2.12
CA ASP A 156 9.11 14.82 -3.52
C ASP A 156 8.79 13.35 -3.79
N LEU A 157 8.94 12.51 -2.76
CA LEU A 157 8.61 11.10 -2.80
C LEU A 157 7.13 10.83 -2.48
N SER A 158 6.23 11.82 -2.64
CA SER A 158 4.80 11.65 -2.43
C SER A 158 4.01 12.03 -3.69
N LEU A 159 2.97 11.25 -3.99
CA LEU A 159 1.99 11.59 -5.02
C LEU A 159 1.24 12.90 -4.72
N ALA A 160 1.34 13.40 -3.48
CA ALA A 160 0.72 14.62 -3.00
C ALA A 160 1.73 15.74 -2.68
N ARG A 161 2.90 15.79 -3.36
CA ARG A 161 4.01 16.75 -3.15
C ARG A 161 3.56 18.18 -2.78
N ALA A 162 2.74 18.80 -3.63
CA ALA A 162 2.29 20.18 -3.42
C ALA A 162 1.43 20.36 -2.15
N LYS A 163 0.63 19.35 -1.78
CA LYS A 163 -0.18 19.37 -0.56
C LYS A 163 0.71 19.29 0.69
N HIS A 164 1.76 18.47 0.67
CA HIS A 164 2.71 18.37 1.78
C HIS A 164 3.49 19.67 2.00
N ALA A 165 4.02 20.27 0.92
CA ALA A 165 4.73 21.55 1.01
C ALA A 165 3.82 22.66 1.58
N GLY A 166 2.59 22.78 1.06
CA GLY A 166 1.63 23.77 1.56
C GLY A 166 1.20 23.53 3.02
N MET A 167 1.22 22.28 3.50
CA MET A 167 0.93 21.94 4.89
C MET A 167 2.09 22.34 5.82
N ALA A 168 3.34 22.14 5.38
CA ALA A 168 4.53 22.54 6.11
C ALA A 168 4.60 24.06 6.29
N GLU A 169 4.25 24.83 5.24
CA GLU A 169 4.14 26.29 5.30
C GLU A 169 3.05 26.75 6.28
N GLU A 170 1.89 26.10 6.28
CA GLU A 170 0.81 26.39 7.23
C GLU A 170 1.24 26.11 8.68
N TYR A 171 1.95 25.01 8.91
CA TYR A 171 2.51 24.70 10.23
C TYR A 171 3.52 25.75 10.69
N ALA A 172 4.45 26.16 9.83
CA ALA A 172 5.41 27.20 10.15
C ALA A 172 4.72 28.52 10.53
N ARG A 173 3.66 28.91 9.80
CA ARG A 173 2.81 30.07 10.15
C ARG A 173 2.10 29.89 11.49
N HIS A 174 1.54 28.71 11.75
CA HIS A 174 0.90 28.39 13.03
C HIS A 174 1.86 28.54 14.22
N VAL A 175 3.08 27.98 14.10
CA VAL A 175 4.12 28.07 15.14
C VAL A 175 4.56 29.52 15.38
N ALA A 176 4.78 30.28 14.31
CA ALA A 176 5.13 31.70 14.38
C ALA A 176 4.01 32.55 15.02
N GLY A 177 2.75 32.29 14.67
CA GLY A 177 1.58 32.97 15.24
C GLY A 177 1.41 32.72 16.74
N ALA A 178 1.93 31.60 17.26
CA ALA A 178 2.00 31.30 18.68
C ALA A 178 3.22 31.93 19.39
N GLY A 179 3.99 32.80 18.71
CA GLY A 179 5.18 33.46 19.27
C GLY A 179 6.40 32.54 19.44
N ARG A 180 6.40 31.37 18.79
CA ARG A 180 7.52 30.41 18.81
C ARG A 180 8.35 30.53 17.53
N THR A 181 9.62 30.12 17.59
CA THR A 181 10.48 30.04 16.39
C THR A 181 9.94 28.96 15.44
N ALA A 182 9.53 29.36 14.25
CA ALA A 182 9.09 28.42 13.22
C ALA A 182 10.26 27.55 12.75
N PRO A 183 10.05 26.25 12.51
CA PRO A 183 11.07 25.37 11.95
C PRO A 183 11.37 25.74 10.50
N MET A 184 12.55 25.34 10.01
CA MET A 184 12.86 25.46 8.59
C MET A 184 12.06 24.42 7.80
N LEU A 185 11.59 24.78 6.60
CA LEU A 185 10.82 23.84 5.76
C LEU A 185 11.64 22.59 5.41
N ASP A 186 12.95 22.74 5.21
CA ASP A 186 13.87 21.62 4.97
C ASP A 186 13.88 20.60 6.13
N GLU A 187 13.72 21.05 7.39
CA GLU A 187 13.65 20.13 8.54
C GLU A 187 12.37 19.29 8.52
N LEU A 188 11.31 19.81 7.89
CA LEU A 188 10.03 19.12 7.71
C LEU A 188 10.05 18.24 6.45
N GLU A 189 10.72 18.66 5.39
CA GLU A 189 10.82 17.91 4.14
C GLU A 189 11.72 16.67 4.29
N TYR A 190 12.89 16.84 4.91
CA TYR A 190 13.91 15.80 5.05
C TYR A 190 13.86 15.09 6.41
N GLY A 191 12.76 15.25 7.16
CA GLY A 191 12.56 14.63 8.47
C GLY A 191 12.06 13.17 8.43
N VAL A 192 12.07 12.52 7.24
CA VAL A 192 11.46 11.20 7.00
C VAL A 192 12.00 10.10 7.93
N TRP A 193 13.23 10.21 8.43
CA TRP A 193 13.79 9.24 9.40
C TRP A 193 12.91 9.06 10.64
N SER A 194 12.32 10.14 11.15
CA SER A 194 11.40 10.07 12.30
C SER A 194 10.13 9.28 11.97
N ALA A 195 9.58 9.46 10.77
CA ALA A 195 8.44 8.68 10.30
C ALA A 195 8.77 7.19 10.12
N LEU A 196 9.97 6.85 9.64
CA LEU A 196 10.41 5.47 9.50
C LEU A 196 10.55 4.76 10.85
N ILE A 197 10.99 5.47 11.89
CA ILE A 197 10.98 4.95 13.27
C ILE A 197 9.54 4.70 13.73
N GLY A 198 8.65 5.69 13.53
CA GLY A 198 7.23 5.56 13.83
C GLY A 198 6.59 4.35 13.14
N ASN A 199 6.94 4.11 11.87
CA ASN A 199 6.49 2.94 11.12
C ASN A 199 6.91 1.63 11.82
N ILE A 200 8.22 1.45 12.06
CA ILE A 200 8.75 0.21 12.65
C ILE A 200 8.14 -0.08 14.03
N GLU A 201 8.00 0.94 14.87
CA GLU A 201 7.42 0.77 16.20
C GLU A 201 5.90 0.52 16.14
N SER A 202 5.17 1.18 15.24
CA SER A 202 3.74 0.90 15.02
C SER A 202 3.49 -0.52 14.49
N CYS A 203 4.40 -1.05 13.66
CA CYS A 203 4.37 -2.43 13.21
C CYS A 203 4.58 -3.42 14.37
N ARG A 204 5.46 -3.08 15.32
CA ARG A 204 5.64 -3.85 16.55
C ARG A 204 4.39 -3.81 17.43
N ASP A 205 3.82 -2.63 17.68
CA ASP A 205 2.58 -2.48 18.44
C ASP A 205 1.44 -3.33 17.84
N LEU A 206 1.34 -3.38 16.50
CA LEU A 206 0.37 -4.21 15.79
C LEU A 206 0.55 -5.70 16.06
N VAL A 207 1.79 -6.21 15.99
CA VAL A 207 2.11 -7.62 16.26
C VAL A 207 1.86 -7.96 17.73
N ASP A 208 2.24 -7.06 18.63
CA ASP A 208 2.07 -7.24 20.08
C ASP A 208 0.60 -7.21 20.50
N ALA A 209 -0.25 -6.46 19.80
CA ALA A 209 -1.70 -6.42 20.07
C ALA A 209 -2.40 -7.78 19.87
N LEU A 210 -1.82 -8.67 19.05
CA LEU A 210 -2.31 -10.04 18.86
C LEU A 210 -1.50 -11.09 19.61
N ALA A 211 -0.55 -10.68 20.46
CA ALA A 211 0.28 -11.61 21.21
C ALA A 211 -0.59 -12.58 22.02
N GLY A 212 -0.34 -13.88 21.84
CA GLY A 212 -1.09 -14.95 22.50
C GLY A 212 -2.25 -15.55 21.70
N THR A 213 -2.58 -14.98 20.53
CA THR A 213 -3.50 -15.61 19.57
C THR A 213 -2.73 -16.53 18.62
N ASP A 214 -3.41 -17.54 18.05
CA ASP A 214 -2.81 -18.40 17.02
C ASP A 214 -2.58 -17.62 15.71
N THR A 215 -3.46 -16.65 15.41
CA THR A 215 -3.35 -15.76 14.24
C THR A 215 -2.11 -14.88 14.23
N ALA A 216 -1.52 -14.58 15.39
CA ALA A 216 -0.32 -13.76 15.49
C ALA A 216 0.84 -14.28 14.63
N VAL A 217 0.91 -15.59 14.41
CA VAL A 217 1.93 -16.23 13.57
C VAL A 217 1.76 -15.81 12.10
N ILE A 218 0.53 -15.85 11.57
CA ILE A 218 0.26 -15.48 10.18
C ILE A 218 0.45 -13.99 9.96
N VAL A 219 0.02 -13.14 10.89
CA VAL A 219 0.22 -11.69 10.79
C VAL A 219 1.72 -11.36 10.73
N ARG A 220 2.51 -11.90 11.65
CA ARG A 220 3.96 -11.69 11.70
C ARG A 220 4.66 -12.22 10.45
N GLN A 221 4.28 -13.41 9.98
CA GLN A 221 4.85 -14.00 8.77
C GLN A 221 4.50 -13.17 7.53
N GLY A 222 3.24 -12.75 7.37
CA GLY A 222 2.81 -11.91 6.26
C GLY A 222 3.52 -10.55 6.23
N LEU A 223 3.74 -9.91 7.39
CA LEU A 223 4.56 -8.71 7.50
C LEU A 223 6.02 -8.98 7.10
N ALA A 224 6.60 -10.09 7.56
CA ALA A 224 7.97 -10.45 7.21
C ALA A 224 8.13 -10.71 5.71
N ASP A 225 7.18 -11.39 5.09
CA ASP A 225 7.21 -11.71 3.67
C ASP A 225 7.05 -10.48 2.80
N ARG A 226 6.26 -9.49 3.23
CA ARG A 226 6.20 -8.17 2.58
C ARG A 226 7.56 -7.52 2.44
N TYR A 227 8.29 -7.37 3.54
CA TYR A 227 9.58 -6.69 3.51
C TYR A 227 10.65 -7.48 2.76
N ARG A 228 10.62 -8.82 2.81
CA ARG A 228 11.51 -9.67 1.99
C ARG A 228 11.18 -9.58 0.51
N ALA A 229 9.89 -9.61 0.15
CA ALA A 229 9.45 -9.59 -1.23
C ALA A 229 9.71 -8.24 -1.89
N ALA A 230 9.49 -7.13 -1.17
CA ALA A 230 9.84 -5.79 -1.63
C ALA A 230 11.35 -5.67 -1.92
N ASP A 231 12.21 -6.10 -0.98
CA ASP A 231 13.66 -6.05 -1.15
C ASP A 231 14.13 -6.91 -2.35
N ARG A 232 13.60 -8.14 -2.46
CA ARG A 232 13.91 -9.04 -3.60
C ARG A 232 13.46 -8.45 -4.93
N THR A 233 12.26 -7.88 -4.98
CA THR A 233 11.72 -7.29 -6.23
C THR A 233 12.58 -6.12 -6.68
N LEU A 234 12.98 -5.21 -5.79
CA LEU A 234 13.78 -4.05 -6.15
C LEU A 234 15.21 -4.39 -6.58
N ARG A 235 15.78 -5.49 -6.06
CA ARG A 235 17.18 -5.88 -6.33
C ARG A 235 17.34 -6.91 -7.44
N ALA A 236 16.28 -7.58 -7.85
CA ALA A 236 16.38 -8.63 -8.86
C ALA A 236 16.73 -8.06 -10.24
N THR A 237 17.69 -8.72 -10.91
CA THR A 237 18.04 -8.44 -12.30
C THR A 237 17.10 -9.16 -13.28
N HIS A 238 16.69 -10.37 -12.90
CA HIS A 238 15.80 -11.23 -13.67
C HIS A 238 14.78 -11.88 -12.74
N LEU A 239 13.51 -11.84 -13.15
CA LEU A 239 12.40 -12.55 -12.52
C LEU A 239 11.48 -13.03 -13.65
N SER A 240 10.97 -14.24 -13.53
CA SER A 240 9.87 -14.73 -14.37
C SER A 240 8.54 -14.08 -13.94
N ARG A 241 7.52 -14.15 -14.79
CA ARG A 241 6.16 -13.67 -14.46
C ARG A 241 5.55 -14.39 -13.26
N LEU A 242 5.86 -15.68 -13.08
CA LEU A 242 5.43 -16.44 -11.92
C LEU A 242 6.11 -15.93 -10.65
N GLU A 243 7.44 -15.73 -10.67
CA GLU A 243 8.14 -15.18 -9.51
C GLU A 243 7.68 -13.75 -9.18
N LEU A 244 7.42 -12.94 -10.20
CA LEU A 244 6.82 -11.63 -10.04
C LEU A 244 5.46 -11.73 -9.35
N ALA A 245 4.56 -12.62 -9.80
CA ALA A 245 3.26 -12.82 -9.17
C ALA A 245 3.37 -13.23 -7.69
N VAL A 246 4.26 -14.19 -7.38
CA VAL A 246 4.50 -14.66 -6.00
C VAL A 246 5.09 -13.55 -5.13
N LEU A 247 6.06 -12.79 -5.63
CA LEU A 247 6.61 -11.66 -4.88
C LEU A 247 5.58 -10.54 -4.72
N GLY A 248 4.78 -10.28 -5.75
CA GLY A 248 3.72 -9.28 -5.74
C GLY A 248 2.59 -9.60 -4.75
N GLU A 249 2.25 -10.88 -4.57
CA GLU A 249 1.33 -11.33 -3.52
C GLU A 249 1.81 -10.87 -2.14
N HIS A 250 3.09 -11.07 -1.85
CA HIS A 250 3.66 -10.75 -0.56
C HIS A 250 4.00 -9.26 -0.40
N SER A 251 4.39 -8.55 -1.46
CA SER A 251 4.86 -7.16 -1.38
C SER A 251 3.76 -6.13 -1.08
N ILE A 252 2.53 -6.57 -0.83
CA ILE A 252 1.40 -5.73 -0.41
C ILE A 252 0.82 -6.23 0.91
N LEU A 253 0.06 -5.38 1.59
CA LEU A 253 -0.35 -5.58 2.98
C LEU A 253 -1.63 -6.43 3.15
N VAL A 254 -2.07 -7.14 2.11
CA VAL A 254 -3.38 -7.82 2.10
C VAL A 254 -3.44 -8.94 3.13
N THR A 255 -2.52 -9.89 3.04
CA THR A 255 -2.45 -11.03 3.98
C THR A 255 -2.38 -10.59 5.44
N PRO A 256 -1.43 -9.73 5.87
CA PRO A 256 -1.39 -9.30 7.27
C PRO A 256 -2.61 -8.48 7.69
N THR A 257 -3.21 -7.68 6.80
CA THR A 257 -4.43 -6.91 7.12
C THR A 257 -5.64 -7.82 7.34
N LEU A 258 -5.86 -8.78 6.43
CA LEU A 258 -6.95 -9.74 6.53
C LEU A 258 -6.78 -10.63 7.75
N ALA A 259 -5.59 -11.21 7.94
CA ALA A 259 -5.28 -12.04 9.09
C ALA A 259 -5.51 -11.26 10.40
N PHE A 260 -5.03 -10.02 10.50
CA PHE A 260 -5.20 -9.22 11.71
C PHE A 260 -6.68 -8.99 12.05
N PHE A 261 -7.49 -8.49 11.12
CA PHE A 261 -8.91 -8.22 11.41
C PHE A 261 -9.71 -9.49 11.67
N ILE A 262 -9.42 -10.57 10.96
CA ILE A 262 -10.11 -11.84 11.18
C ILE A 262 -9.71 -12.45 12.52
N GLY A 263 -8.42 -12.42 12.90
CA GLY A 263 -7.97 -12.86 14.22
C GLY A 263 -8.60 -12.05 15.36
N VAL A 264 -8.73 -10.73 15.20
CA VAL A 264 -9.44 -9.88 16.16
C VAL A 264 -10.89 -10.34 16.32
N LEU A 265 -11.61 -10.58 15.23
CA LEU A 265 -13.02 -10.94 15.29
C LEU A 265 -13.25 -12.37 15.79
N CYS A 266 -12.43 -13.31 15.33
CA CYS A 266 -12.64 -14.75 15.47
C CYS A 266 -11.82 -15.40 16.60
N GLU A 267 -10.86 -14.69 17.20
CA GLU A 267 -10.15 -15.13 18.42
C GLU A 267 -10.26 -14.13 19.57
N ALA A 268 -9.99 -12.84 19.32
CA ALA A 268 -9.85 -11.86 20.40
C ALA A 268 -11.19 -11.34 20.97
N LEU A 269 -12.19 -11.14 20.10
CA LEU A 269 -13.51 -10.65 20.50
C LEU A 269 -14.50 -11.79 20.76
N VAL A 270 -14.90 -12.48 19.70
CA VAL A 270 -15.91 -13.55 19.80
C VAL A 270 -15.38 -14.79 19.08
N PRO A 271 -14.87 -15.78 19.83
CA PRO A 271 -14.31 -17.01 19.26
C PRO A 271 -15.27 -17.67 18.26
N ALA A 272 -14.81 -17.84 17.02
CA ALA A 272 -15.60 -18.48 15.97
C ALA A 272 -15.38 -20.00 15.97
N PRO A 273 -16.44 -20.84 15.97
CA PRO A 273 -16.30 -22.28 15.84
C PRO A 273 -15.51 -22.67 14.58
N GLY A 274 -14.66 -23.68 14.67
CA GLY A 274 -13.90 -24.18 13.52
C GLY A 274 -12.80 -23.24 12.98
N TYR A 275 -12.69 -22.01 13.49
CA TYR A 275 -11.71 -21.02 13.05
C TYR A 275 -10.27 -21.52 13.19
N LEU A 276 -9.86 -21.93 14.41
CA LEU A 276 -8.51 -22.43 14.67
C LEU A 276 -8.17 -23.67 13.82
N ARG A 277 -9.17 -24.47 13.46
CA ARG A 277 -8.97 -25.59 12.56
C ARG A 277 -8.67 -25.11 11.15
N ALA A 278 -9.42 -24.13 10.65
CA ALA A 278 -9.23 -23.54 9.31
C ALA A 278 -7.93 -22.74 9.20
N LEU A 279 -7.48 -22.19 10.33
CA LEU A 279 -6.16 -21.59 10.48
C LEU A 279 -5.07 -22.67 10.40
N GLY A 280 -5.18 -23.72 11.21
CA GLY A 280 -4.15 -24.74 11.39
C GLY A 280 -3.91 -25.65 10.18
N ASP A 281 -4.89 -25.81 9.29
CA ASP A 281 -4.72 -26.60 8.06
C ASP A 281 -4.47 -25.77 6.80
N GLY A 282 -4.31 -24.45 6.93
CA GLY A 282 -3.94 -23.56 5.83
C GLY A 282 -5.09 -23.00 5.01
N THR A 283 -6.35 -23.39 5.28
CA THR A 283 -7.53 -22.89 4.53
C THR A 283 -7.57 -21.35 4.47
N LEU A 284 -7.34 -20.69 5.61
CA LEU A 284 -7.33 -19.21 5.66
C LEU A 284 -6.12 -18.61 4.93
N ALA A 285 -4.96 -19.25 5.02
CA ALA A 285 -3.76 -18.79 4.33
C ALA A 285 -3.94 -18.81 2.80
N ASP A 286 -4.55 -19.87 2.27
CA ASP A 286 -4.87 -19.98 0.84
C ASP A 286 -5.83 -18.88 0.37
N LEU A 287 -6.86 -18.57 1.17
CA LEU A 287 -7.80 -17.49 0.87
C LEU A 287 -7.14 -16.11 0.91
N TYR A 288 -6.22 -15.89 1.85
CA TYR A 288 -5.45 -14.65 1.94
C TYR A 288 -4.52 -14.49 0.75
N ALA A 289 -3.85 -15.57 0.33
CA ALA A 289 -3.00 -15.59 -0.86
C ALA A 289 -3.81 -15.27 -2.13
N ASP A 290 -4.98 -15.90 -2.31
CA ASP A 290 -5.85 -15.62 -3.45
C ASP A 290 -6.32 -14.15 -3.44
N ALA A 291 -6.72 -13.62 -2.29
CA ALA A 291 -7.09 -12.21 -2.16
C ALA A 291 -5.91 -11.26 -2.46
N ALA A 292 -4.70 -11.59 -1.98
CA ALA A 292 -3.50 -10.81 -2.19
C ALA A 292 -3.09 -10.76 -3.67
N VAL A 293 -3.10 -11.88 -4.38
CA VAL A 293 -2.86 -11.92 -5.83
C VAL A 293 -3.88 -11.05 -6.56
N LEU A 294 -5.17 -11.20 -6.26
CA LEU A 294 -6.22 -10.41 -6.93
C LEU A 294 -6.05 -8.91 -6.72
N VAL A 295 -5.76 -8.48 -5.49
CA VAL A 295 -5.56 -7.07 -5.16
C VAL A 295 -4.28 -6.53 -5.79
N ARG A 296 -3.18 -7.30 -5.77
CA ARG A 296 -1.91 -6.88 -6.40
C ARG A 296 -2.09 -6.65 -7.90
N LEU A 297 -2.70 -7.60 -8.59
CA LEU A 297 -2.94 -7.48 -10.02
C LEU A 297 -3.82 -6.27 -10.34
N GLN A 298 -4.85 -6.00 -9.52
CA GLN A 298 -5.70 -4.83 -9.69
C GLN A 298 -4.94 -3.51 -9.45
N ASN A 299 -4.05 -3.46 -8.45
CA ASN A 299 -3.22 -2.29 -8.18
C ASN A 299 -2.34 -1.95 -9.39
N ASP A 300 -1.64 -2.96 -9.92
CA ASP A 300 -0.65 -2.76 -10.98
C ASP A 300 -1.28 -2.59 -12.38
N ILE A 301 -2.33 -3.34 -12.69
CA ILE A 301 -2.86 -3.42 -14.07
C ILE A 301 -4.18 -2.66 -14.20
N GLY A 302 -4.97 -2.62 -13.13
CA GLY A 302 -6.33 -2.08 -13.13
C GLY A 302 -7.39 -3.14 -13.45
N SER A 303 -8.49 -3.10 -12.69
CA SER A 303 -9.59 -4.09 -12.75
C SER A 303 -10.21 -4.24 -14.15
N ARG A 304 -10.30 -3.14 -14.90
CA ARG A 304 -10.91 -3.14 -16.25
C ARG A 304 -10.03 -3.86 -17.26
N LEU A 305 -8.74 -3.56 -17.26
CA LEU A 305 -7.78 -4.13 -18.22
C LEU A 305 -7.58 -5.64 -18.02
N LEU A 306 -7.58 -6.10 -16.76
CA LEU A 306 -7.52 -7.53 -16.41
C LEU A 306 -8.70 -8.35 -16.92
N ARG A 307 -9.87 -7.72 -17.06
CA ARG A 307 -11.13 -8.39 -17.42
C ARG A 307 -11.48 -8.25 -18.90
N LEU A 308 -10.65 -7.59 -19.69
CA LEU A 308 -10.89 -7.47 -21.12
C LEU A 308 -10.76 -8.84 -21.80
N PRO A 309 -11.65 -9.15 -22.77
CA PRO A 309 -11.45 -10.30 -23.64
C PRO A 309 -10.11 -10.19 -24.39
N ALA A 310 -9.44 -11.32 -24.60
CA ALA A 310 -8.12 -11.39 -25.24
C ALA A 310 -8.07 -10.66 -26.59
N LEU A 311 -9.13 -10.73 -27.40
CA LEU A 311 -9.22 -10.01 -28.67
C LEU A 311 -9.14 -8.48 -28.48
N GLN A 312 -9.84 -7.94 -27.48
CA GLN A 312 -9.82 -6.50 -27.20
C GLN A 312 -8.47 -6.05 -26.64
N GLN A 313 -7.85 -6.88 -25.80
CA GLN A 313 -6.50 -6.64 -25.30
C GLN A 313 -5.46 -6.64 -26.43
N ASN A 314 -5.54 -7.59 -27.37
CA ASN A 314 -4.70 -7.60 -28.56
C ASN A 314 -4.89 -6.37 -29.44
N SER A 315 -6.15 -5.94 -29.64
CA SER A 315 -6.43 -4.69 -30.36
C SER A 315 -5.83 -3.46 -29.67
N LEU A 316 -5.84 -3.40 -28.33
CA LEU A 316 -5.20 -2.34 -27.56
C LEU A 316 -3.69 -2.31 -27.81
N ILE A 317 -3.01 -3.45 -27.71
CA ILE A 317 -1.57 -3.56 -27.98
C ILE A 317 -1.23 -3.16 -29.41
N GLN A 318 -2.04 -3.58 -30.40
CA GLN A 318 -1.83 -3.19 -31.79
C GLN A 318 -1.98 -1.68 -32.00
N ARG A 319 -2.93 -1.02 -31.33
CA ARG A 319 -3.04 0.44 -31.36
C ARG A 319 -1.79 1.12 -30.79
N LEU A 320 -1.26 0.62 -29.68
CA LEU A 320 -0.02 1.13 -29.10
C LEU A 320 1.18 0.93 -30.04
N ALA A 321 1.26 -0.20 -30.74
CA ALA A 321 2.30 -0.45 -31.73
C ALA A 321 2.24 0.53 -32.90
N VAL A 322 1.04 0.82 -33.41
CA VAL A 322 0.84 1.84 -34.46
C VAL A 322 1.24 3.23 -33.94
N ALA A 323 0.83 3.60 -32.73
CA ALA A 323 1.20 4.88 -32.12
C ALA A 323 2.72 5.01 -31.92
N CYS A 324 3.39 3.94 -31.47
CA CYS A 324 4.85 3.89 -31.37
C CYS A 324 5.52 4.13 -32.72
N ALA A 325 5.06 3.44 -33.77
CA ALA A 325 5.60 3.62 -35.12
C ALA A 325 5.40 5.06 -35.65
N GLN A 326 4.23 5.65 -35.42
CA GLN A 326 3.91 7.02 -35.82
C GLN A 326 4.76 8.07 -35.08
N ASN A 327 5.06 7.83 -33.81
CA ASN A 327 5.87 8.72 -32.98
C ASN A 327 7.39 8.46 -33.13
N GLY A 328 7.81 7.51 -33.96
CA GLY A 328 9.22 7.14 -34.12
C GLY A 328 9.84 6.51 -32.87
N ALA A 329 9.01 5.90 -32.00
CA ALA A 329 9.47 5.24 -30.78
C ALA A 329 10.39 4.07 -31.13
N SER A 330 11.61 4.07 -30.58
CA SER A 330 12.64 3.09 -30.90
C SER A 330 13.11 2.30 -29.68
N THR A 331 12.98 2.87 -28.50
CA THR A 331 13.40 2.28 -27.23
C THR A 331 12.21 1.83 -26.38
N ALA A 332 12.48 1.02 -25.36
CA ALA A 332 11.47 0.66 -24.36
C ALA A 332 10.91 1.89 -23.62
N GLU A 333 11.74 2.91 -23.37
CA GLU A 333 11.33 4.16 -22.73
C GLU A 333 10.36 4.95 -23.62
N ASP A 334 10.62 5.02 -24.93
CA ASP A 334 9.70 5.67 -25.87
C ASP A 334 8.34 4.97 -25.87
N ALA A 335 8.31 3.63 -25.83
CA ALA A 335 7.08 2.86 -25.77
C ALA A 335 6.30 3.08 -24.46
N LEU A 336 7.00 3.22 -23.33
CA LEU A 336 6.38 3.58 -22.04
C LEU A 336 5.77 4.99 -22.10
N GLY A 337 6.47 5.95 -22.71
CA GLY A 337 5.95 7.30 -22.93
C GLY A 337 4.67 7.30 -23.76
N VAL A 338 4.64 6.53 -24.86
CA VAL A 338 3.43 6.36 -25.68
C VAL A 338 2.28 5.74 -24.90
N LEU A 339 2.55 4.73 -24.06
CA LEU A 339 1.55 4.10 -23.20
C LEU A 339 1.00 5.08 -22.16
N ALA A 340 1.85 5.87 -21.51
CA ALA A 340 1.43 6.85 -20.49
C ALA A 340 0.53 7.95 -21.08
N THR A 341 0.75 8.32 -22.34
CA THR A 341 -0.08 9.32 -23.04
C THR A 341 -1.13 8.71 -23.96
N ALA A 342 -1.40 7.41 -23.88
CA ALA A 342 -2.32 6.74 -24.78
C ALA A 342 -3.75 7.27 -24.59
N THR A 343 -4.34 7.81 -25.66
CA THR A 343 -5.69 8.35 -25.66
C THR A 343 -6.67 7.45 -26.41
N THR A 344 -7.96 7.67 -26.22
CA THR A 344 -8.99 7.03 -27.05
C THR A 344 -9.25 7.87 -28.31
N SER A 345 -9.86 7.28 -29.34
CA SER A 345 -10.25 8.02 -30.55
C SER A 345 -11.31 9.10 -30.29
N SER A 346 -11.94 9.09 -29.11
CA SER A 346 -13.05 9.96 -28.73
C SER A 346 -12.70 11.01 -27.67
N SER A 347 -11.49 10.99 -27.10
CA SER A 347 -11.08 11.93 -26.05
C SER A 347 -9.58 12.23 -26.13
N PRO A 348 -9.17 13.49 -25.94
CA PRO A 348 -7.75 13.85 -25.79
C PRO A 348 -7.19 13.44 -24.41
N GLU A 349 -8.04 12.99 -23.48
CA GLU A 349 -7.58 12.52 -22.18
C GLU A 349 -6.98 11.12 -22.25
N PRO A 350 -6.04 10.77 -21.35
CA PRO A 350 -5.53 9.41 -21.23
C PRO A 350 -6.65 8.39 -21.05
N ASP A 351 -6.51 7.26 -21.76
CA ASP A 351 -7.48 6.17 -21.74
C ASP A 351 -7.62 5.65 -20.30
N PRO A 352 -8.85 5.67 -19.72
CA PRO A 352 -9.07 5.23 -18.35
C PRO A 352 -8.62 3.78 -18.08
N LEU A 353 -8.50 2.95 -19.12
CA LEU A 353 -8.00 1.57 -19.02
C LEU A 353 -6.53 1.47 -18.59
N PHE A 354 -5.71 2.48 -18.88
CA PHE A 354 -4.27 2.46 -18.59
C PHE A 354 -3.89 3.24 -17.34
N THR A 355 -4.86 3.78 -16.59
CA THR A 355 -4.62 4.73 -15.49
C THR A 355 -3.70 4.22 -14.37
N ARG A 356 -3.69 2.91 -14.12
CA ARG A 356 -2.77 2.27 -13.15
C ARG A 356 -1.37 2.12 -13.70
N LEU A 357 -1.25 1.62 -14.93
CA LEU A 357 0.04 1.55 -15.63
C LEU A 357 0.65 2.95 -15.79
N GLN A 358 -0.15 3.96 -16.15
CA GLN A 358 0.28 5.35 -16.26
C GLN A 358 0.85 5.86 -14.95
N LYS A 359 0.15 5.67 -13.81
CA LYS A 359 0.65 6.05 -12.48
C LYS A 359 2.05 5.48 -12.23
N ASP A 360 2.25 4.19 -12.52
CA ASP A 360 3.52 3.51 -12.27
C ASP A 360 4.61 3.89 -13.27
N ILE A 361 4.26 4.33 -14.48
CA ILE A 361 5.20 4.87 -15.46
C ILE A 361 5.66 6.25 -14.99
N ASP A 362 4.72 7.15 -14.71
CA ASP A 362 5.00 8.56 -14.34
C ASP A 362 5.85 8.66 -13.06
N ASN A 363 5.64 7.73 -12.12
CA ASN A 363 6.38 7.67 -10.85
C ASN A 363 7.52 6.64 -10.86
N ALA A 364 7.73 5.93 -11.97
CA ALA A 364 8.70 4.84 -12.10
C ALA A 364 8.65 3.83 -10.92
N GLU A 365 7.43 3.49 -10.48
CA GLU A 365 7.16 2.50 -9.42
C GLU A 365 7.32 1.07 -9.93
N SER A 366 7.60 0.11 -9.05
CA SER A 366 7.69 -1.30 -9.45
C SER A 366 6.31 -1.86 -9.78
N ASN A 367 6.16 -2.42 -10.99
CA ASN A 367 4.90 -2.94 -11.50
C ASN A 367 5.14 -4.28 -12.24
N LEU A 368 4.30 -5.27 -11.94
CA LEU A 368 4.40 -6.64 -12.45
C LEU A 368 4.27 -6.73 -13.98
N ALA A 369 3.36 -5.94 -14.58
CA ALA A 369 3.13 -5.93 -16.02
C ALA A 369 4.23 -5.16 -16.78
N LEU A 370 4.76 -4.09 -16.17
CA LEU A 370 5.79 -3.26 -16.77
C LEU A 370 7.22 -3.80 -16.59
N TRP A 371 7.43 -4.77 -15.69
CA TRP A 371 8.76 -5.27 -15.33
C TRP A 371 9.60 -5.71 -16.53
N HIS A 372 9.01 -6.54 -17.41
CA HIS A 372 9.67 -7.03 -18.62
C HIS A 372 9.70 -5.97 -19.73
N MET A 373 8.66 -5.14 -19.83
CA MET A 373 8.59 -4.05 -20.80
C MET A 373 9.77 -3.08 -20.62
N ARG A 374 10.04 -2.64 -19.38
CA ARG A 374 11.16 -1.76 -19.02
C ARG A 374 12.54 -2.34 -19.35
N ARG A 375 12.64 -3.67 -19.47
CA ARG A 375 13.90 -4.40 -19.69
C ARG A 375 14.07 -4.89 -21.13
N ALA A 376 13.14 -4.55 -22.02
CA ALA A 376 13.26 -4.88 -23.43
C ALA A 376 14.35 -4.04 -24.12
N GLY A 377 14.89 -4.55 -25.22
CA GLY A 377 15.94 -3.89 -25.99
C GLY A 377 15.43 -2.73 -26.86
N ASP A 378 14.16 -2.78 -27.27
CA ASP A 378 13.53 -1.86 -28.21
C ASP A 378 12.03 -1.70 -27.93
N ALA A 379 11.37 -0.77 -28.63
CA ALA A 379 9.95 -0.49 -28.48
C ALA A 379 9.05 -1.69 -28.83
N GLU A 380 9.38 -2.46 -29.87
CA GLU A 380 8.59 -3.62 -30.29
C GLU A 380 8.64 -4.74 -29.24
N GLY A 381 9.83 -5.06 -28.75
CA GLY A 381 10.06 -6.02 -27.68
C GLY A 381 9.38 -5.60 -26.38
N ALA A 382 9.35 -4.29 -26.09
CA ALA A 382 8.65 -3.74 -24.94
C ALA A 382 7.14 -4.01 -25.01
N LEU A 383 6.50 -3.71 -26.15
CA LEU A 383 5.08 -3.96 -26.36
C LEU A 383 4.74 -5.45 -26.36
N ARG A 384 5.60 -6.29 -26.94
CA ARG A 384 5.43 -7.76 -26.89
C ARG A 384 5.50 -8.27 -25.46
N ALA A 385 6.48 -7.81 -24.68
CA ALA A 385 6.63 -8.17 -23.28
C ALA A 385 5.42 -7.76 -22.44
N LEU A 386 4.86 -6.58 -22.70
CA LEU A 386 3.62 -6.11 -22.07
C LEU A 386 2.43 -7.00 -22.44
N ALA A 387 2.24 -7.31 -23.73
CA ALA A 387 1.14 -8.16 -24.19
C ALA A 387 1.15 -9.55 -23.53
N ASP A 388 2.33 -10.17 -23.48
CA ASP A 388 2.54 -11.45 -22.82
C ASP A 388 2.24 -11.37 -21.31
N SER A 389 2.68 -10.29 -20.65
CA SER A 389 2.41 -10.08 -19.22
C SER A 389 0.92 -9.89 -18.95
N LEU A 390 0.25 -9.07 -19.74
CA LEU A 390 -1.19 -8.83 -19.60
C LEU A 390 -2.00 -10.11 -19.81
N THR A 391 -1.63 -10.92 -20.82
CA THR A 391 -2.27 -12.22 -21.07
C THR A 391 -2.07 -13.17 -19.87
N TYR A 392 -0.83 -13.29 -19.40
CA TYR A 392 -0.49 -14.17 -18.27
C TYR A 392 -1.24 -13.78 -17.00
N TYR A 393 -1.18 -12.50 -16.61
CA TYR A 393 -1.80 -12.04 -15.37
C TYR A 393 -3.33 -11.98 -15.43
N ALA A 394 -3.93 -11.77 -16.61
CA ALA A 394 -5.38 -11.89 -16.77
C ALA A 394 -5.86 -13.35 -16.53
N GLY A 395 -5.11 -14.33 -17.05
CA GLY A 395 -5.38 -15.76 -16.78
C GLY A 395 -5.25 -16.09 -15.30
N LEU A 396 -4.18 -15.62 -14.66
CA LEU A 396 -3.96 -15.81 -13.22
C LEU A 396 -5.09 -15.16 -12.39
N TYR A 397 -5.49 -13.93 -12.72
CA TYR A 397 -6.60 -13.24 -12.07
C TYR A 397 -7.90 -14.05 -12.13
N ALA A 398 -8.26 -14.57 -13.30
CA ALA A 398 -9.47 -15.39 -13.46
C ALA A 398 -9.43 -16.67 -12.61
N GLN A 399 -8.28 -17.33 -12.56
CA GLN A 399 -8.08 -18.55 -11.77
C GLN A 399 -8.23 -18.28 -10.26
N HIS A 400 -7.53 -17.28 -9.73
CA HIS A 400 -7.59 -16.93 -8.31
C HIS A 400 -8.97 -16.38 -7.91
N SER A 401 -9.67 -15.68 -8.81
CA SER A 401 -11.03 -15.20 -8.54
C SER A 401 -12.01 -16.35 -8.38
N ALA A 402 -11.89 -17.41 -9.20
CA ALA A 402 -12.74 -18.59 -9.09
C ALA A 402 -12.42 -19.42 -7.83
N ARG A 403 -11.13 -19.61 -7.52
CA ARG A 403 -10.69 -20.30 -6.30
C ARG A 403 -11.19 -19.60 -5.04
N LEU A 404 -11.02 -18.27 -4.97
CA LEU A 404 -11.46 -17.48 -3.83
C LEU A 404 -12.98 -17.61 -3.62
N ALA A 405 -13.78 -17.48 -4.69
CA ALA A 405 -15.24 -17.57 -4.59
C ALA A 405 -15.70 -18.92 -4.02
N ASN A 406 -15.09 -20.02 -4.47
CA ASN A 406 -15.40 -21.36 -3.96
C ASN A 406 -14.94 -21.53 -2.51
N GLY A 407 -13.69 -21.17 -2.22
CA GLY A 407 -13.09 -21.36 -0.89
C GLY A 407 -13.76 -20.51 0.20
N LEU A 408 -14.32 -19.34 -0.13
CA LEU A 408 -15.12 -18.56 0.82
C LEU A 408 -16.42 -19.27 1.22
N GLY A 409 -17.07 -19.96 0.27
CA GLY A 409 -18.26 -20.79 0.57
C GLY A 409 -17.91 -21.95 1.49
N GLU A 410 -16.81 -22.66 1.19
CA GLU A 410 -16.33 -23.77 2.02
C GLU A 410 -15.92 -23.32 3.43
N LEU A 411 -15.30 -22.14 3.57
CA LEU A 411 -14.95 -21.56 4.87
C LEU A 411 -16.21 -21.26 5.71
N ASP A 412 -17.21 -20.61 5.10
CA ASP A 412 -18.47 -20.26 5.76
C ASP A 412 -19.18 -21.53 6.29
N GLU A 413 -19.27 -22.58 5.46
CA GLU A 413 -19.89 -23.86 5.84
C GLU A 413 -19.15 -24.55 6.99
N ARG A 414 -17.83 -24.55 6.94
CA ARG A 414 -16.97 -25.23 7.89
C ARG A 414 -16.93 -24.56 9.26
N THR A 415 -16.92 -23.24 9.28
CA THR A 415 -16.86 -22.46 10.53
C THR A 415 -18.24 -22.21 11.12
N GLY A 416 -19.29 -22.27 10.29
CA GLY A 416 -20.63 -21.82 10.69
C GLY A 416 -20.69 -20.32 10.95
N ASP A 417 -19.66 -19.56 10.53
CA ASP A 417 -19.50 -18.14 10.79
C ASP A 417 -18.99 -17.42 9.53
N ARG A 418 -19.78 -16.46 9.06
CA ARG A 418 -19.51 -15.77 7.80
C ARG A 418 -18.60 -14.55 7.94
N ARG A 419 -18.18 -14.19 9.17
CA ARG A 419 -17.42 -12.95 9.41
C ARG A 419 -16.09 -12.96 8.66
N ALA A 420 -15.35 -14.06 8.72
CA ALA A 420 -14.08 -14.21 8.02
C ALA A 420 -14.25 -14.11 6.50
N GLY A 421 -15.16 -14.90 5.92
CA GLY A 421 -15.43 -14.88 4.48
C GLY A 421 -15.93 -13.51 3.98
N THR A 422 -16.78 -12.85 4.78
CA THR A 422 -17.32 -11.52 4.47
C THR A 422 -16.23 -10.45 4.41
N ILE A 423 -15.23 -10.48 5.31
CA ILE A 423 -14.11 -9.52 5.27
C ILE A 423 -13.28 -9.70 4.01
N VAL A 424 -12.93 -10.94 3.67
CA VAL A 424 -12.11 -11.23 2.49
C VAL A 424 -12.81 -10.76 1.22
N ASP A 425 -14.10 -11.10 1.03
CA ASP A 425 -14.89 -10.63 -0.13
C ASP A 425 -14.97 -9.10 -0.18
N ARG A 426 -15.32 -8.45 0.93
CA ARG A 426 -15.42 -6.98 0.99
C ARG A 426 -14.09 -6.30 0.70
N PHE A 427 -12.97 -6.87 1.14
CA PHE A 427 -11.64 -6.34 0.89
C PHE A 427 -11.28 -6.36 -0.59
N VAL A 428 -11.48 -7.50 -1.26
CA VAL A 428 -11.23 -7.62 -2.70
C VAL A 428 -12.15 -6.69 -3.51
N ARG A 429 -13.45 -6.63 -3.17
CA ARG A 429 -14.41 -5.74 -3.85
C ARG A 429 -14.14 -4.26 -3.64
N PHE A 430 -13.63 -3.87 -2.46
CA PHE A 430 -13.22 -2.50 -2.20
C PHE A 430 -12.12 -2.08 -3.18
N HIS A 431 -11.06 -2.88 -3.25
CA HIS A 431 -9.93 -2.64 -4.15
C HIS A 431 -10.36 -2.71 -5.62
N GLU A 432 -11.24 -3.65 -6.00
CA GLU A 432 -11.72 -3.76 -7.37
C GLU A 432 -12.39 -2.47 -7.85
N ARG A 433 -13.27 -1.90 -7.01
CA ARG A 433 -13.97 -0.63 -7.30
C ARG A 433 -13.01 0.54 -7.35
N MET A 434 -12.10 0.63 -6.39
CA MET A 434 -11.12 1.72 -6.30
C MET A 434 -10.17 1.72 -7.50
N TYR A 435 -9.59 0.56 -7.84
CA TYR A 435 -8.64 0.41 -8.94
C TYR A 435 -9.29 0.51 -10.33
N ALA A 436 -10.63 0.55 -10.41
CA ALA A 436 -11.35 0.85 -11.65
C ALA A 436 -11.47 2.36 -11.96
N HIS A 437 -11.05 3.23 -11.05
CA HIS A 437 -11.06 4.70 -11.20
C HIS A 437 -9.63 5.26 -11.30
N ARG A 438 -9.50 6.50 -11.81
CA ARG A 438 -8.21 7.18 -11.91
C ARG A 438 -7.63 7.39 -10.51
N HIS A 439 -6.31 7.27 -10.38
CA HIS A 439 -5.61 7.51 -9.11
C HIS A 439 -5.68 8.97 -8.65
N THR A 440 -6.05 9.88 -9.55
CA THR A 440 -6.26 11.31 -9.28
C THR A 440 -7.68 11.65 -8.83
N ASP A 441 -8.64 10.72 -9.01
CA ASP A 441 -10.03 10.94 -8.59
C ASP A 441 -10.18 10.57 -7.11
N PRO A 442 -11.00 11.26 -6.31
CA PRO A 442 -11.15 10.94 -4.87
C PRO A 442 -11.55 9.48 -4.56
N ILE A 443 -12.18 8.79 -5.50
CA ILE A 443 -12.57 7.38 -5.37
C ILE A 443 -11.41 6.44 -5.70
N GLY A 444 -10.53 6.82 -6.62
CA GLY A 444 -9.39 6.02 -7.06
C GLY A 444 -8.05 6.42 -6.43
N GLU A 445 -8.01 7.56 -5.74
CA GLU A 445 -6.92 8.03 -4.88
C GLU A 445 -6.80 7.07 -3.70
N TYR A 446 -5.87 6.12 -3.84
CA TYR A 446 -5.36 5.34 -2.73
C TYR A 446 -3.98 5.92 -2.46
N ALA A 447 -3.82 6.56 -1.31
CA ALA A 447 -2.54 7.11 -0.91
C ALA A 447 -1.60 6.04 -0.33
N VAL A 448 -1.77 4.77 -0.69
CA VAL A 448 -0.93 3.64 -0.27
C VAL A 448 -0.36 2.94 -1.49
#